data_AF-Q2U6Z7-F1
#
_entry.id   AF-Q2U6Z7-F1
#
_cell.length_a   1.000
_cell.length_b   1.000
_cell.length_c   1.000
_cell.angle_alpha   90.00
_cell.angle_beta   90.00
_cell.angle_gamma   90.00
#
_symmetry.space_group_name_H-M   'P 1'
#
loop_
_entity.id
_entity.type
_entity.pdbx_description
1 polymer ?
#
loop_
_entity_poly.entity_id
_entity_poly.type
_entity_poly.pdbx_seq_one_letter_code
_entity_poly.pdbx_strand_id
1 'polypeptide(L)'
;MVKIGDLGGAAFIRQREQRPVTPTALRAPELIHRIEWDVGIDIWTLGRLIFELATNEPLFPLGTFGLTAEQIDEEHLYLIGQVLDKNNQTGDTFTQYLTDRLPADFGAENLERLASFLSGMLQEKAQKRMSTAELLRHPFLFR
;
A
#
# COMPACT_ATOMS: atom_id res chain seq x y z
N MET A 1 -7.31 2.26 -22.13
CA MET A 1 -7.37 0.94 -21.48
C MET A 1 -5.99 0.63 -20.95
N VAL A 2 -5.85 0.47 -19.63
CA VAL A 2 -4.59 0.04 -18.99
C VAL A 2 -4.62 -1.48 -18.85
N LYS A 3 -3.47 -2.14 -19.00
CA LYS A 3 -3.32 -3.59 -18.80
C LYS A 3 -2.08 -3.84 -17.93
N ILE A 4 -2.15 -4.85 -17.07
CA ILE A 4 -0.99 -5.37 -16.34
C ILE A 4 -0.13 -6.17 -17.33
N GLY A 5 1.17 -5.92 -17.32
CA GLY A 5 2.17 -6.64 -18.10
C GLY A 5 3.31 -7.11 -17.21
N ASP A 6 4.29 -7.78 -17.81
CA ASP A 6 5.48 -8.33 -17.14
C ASP A 6 5.17 -9.23 -15.93
N LEU A 7 4.94 -10.51 -16.22
CA LEU A 7 4.65 -11.53 -15.20
C LEU A 7 5.90 -12.35 -14.83
N GLY A 8 7.11 -11.84 -15.10
CA GLY A 8 8.36 -12.56 -14.80
C GLY A 8 8.59 -12.81 -13.30
N GLY A 9 8.01 -11.95 -12.44
CA GLY A 9 8.04 -12.10 -10.98
C GLY A 9 6.76 -12.70 -10.36
N ALA A 10 5.80 -13.12 -11.18
CA ALA A 10 4.53 -13.66 -10.69
C ALA A 10 4.69 -15.05 -10.08
N ALA A 11 3.94 -15.33 -9.01
CA ALA A 11 3.98 -16.61 -8.30
C ALA A 11 2.56 -17.18 -8.12
N PHE A 12 2.42 -18.51 -8.20
CA PHE A 12 1.17 -19.18 -7.90
C PHE A 12 1.02 -19.36 -6.38
N ILE A 13 -0.15 -19.02 -5.83
CA ILE A 13 -0.46 -19.20 -4.40
C ILE A 13 -0.25 -20.66 -3.95
N ARG A 14 -0.45 -21.63 -4.86
CA ARG A 14 -0.27 -23.07 -4.59
C ARG A 14 1.20 -23.50 -4.54
N GLN A 15 2.14 -22.65 -4.95
CA GLN A 15 3.57 -22.91 -5.02
C GLN A 15 4.34 -21.96 -4.10
N ARG A 16 3.98 -21.94 -2.80
CA ARG A 16 4.54 -21.02 -1.79
C ARG A 16 6.04 -21.19 -1.50
N GLU A 17 6.65 -22.26 -2.01
CA GLU A 17 8.10 -22.51 -1.90
C GLU A 17 8.92 -21.42 -2.59
N GLN A 18 8.37 -20.77 -3.61
CA GLN A 18 8.99 -19.62 -4.28
C GLN A 18 8.38 -18.34 -3.72
N ARG A 19 9.20 -17.53 -3.04
CA ARG A 19 8.76 -16.22 -2.59
C ARG A 19 8.55 -15.30 -3.79
N PRO A 20 7.49 -14.47 -3.78
CA PRO A 20 7.25 -13.51 -4.84
C PRO A 20 8.41 -12.51 -4.87
N VAL A 21 8.82 -12.15 -6.08
CA VAL A 21 9.85 -11.15 -6.30
C VAL A 21 9.17 -9.78 -6.32
N THR A 22 9.24 -9.07 -5.19
CA THR A 22 8.67 -7.72 -5.05
C THR A 22 9.78 -6.69 -4.83
N PRO A 23 9.79 -5.58 -5.59
CA PRO A 23 10.70 -4.46 -5.34
C PRO A 23 10.62 -4.01 -3.87
N THR A 24 11.76 -3.69 -3.25
CA THR A 24 11.84 -3.36 -1.82
C THR A 24 10.83 -2.28 -1.42
N ALA A 25 10.73 -1.22 -2.23
CA ALA A 25 9.80 -0.12 -2.05
C ALA A 25 8.34 -0.45 -2.38
N LEU A 26 7.96 -1.70 -2.62
CA LEU A 26 6.56 -2.11 -2.83
C LEU A 26 6.17 -3.31 -1.96
N ARG A 27 7.10 -3.84 -1.17
CA ARG A 27 6.85 -5.00 -0.30
C ARG A 27 5.76 -4.70 0.72
N ALA A 28 4.86 -5.66 0.87
CA ALA A 28 3.90 -5.68 1.96
C ALA A 28 4.60 -6.08 3.29
N PRO A 29 4.05 -5.68 4.46
CA PRO A 29 4.66 -5.94 5.76
C PRO A 29 4.98 -7.42 5.99
N GLU A 30 4.10 -8.32 5.56
CA GLU A 30 4.29 -9.78 5.66
C GLU A 30 5.50 -10.30 4.88
N LEU A 31 5.85 -9.64 3.75
CA LEU A 31 7.04 -10.00 2.98
C LEU A 31 8.32 -9.53 3.67
N ILE A 32 8.27 -8.38 4.34
CA ILE A 32 9.39 -7.83 5.14
C ILE A 32 9.62 -8.70 6.38
N HIS A 33 8.54 -9.07 7.09
CA HIS A 33 8.58 -9.99 8.22
C HIS A 33 8.87 -11.44 7.84
N ARG A 34 8.90 -11.76 6.54
CA ARG A 34 9.19 -13.11 6.02
C ARG A 34 8.21 -14.17 6.52
N ILE A 35 6.96 -13.78 6.78
CA ILE A 35 5.87 -14.66 7.20
C ILE A 35 5.03 -15.11 6.00
N GLU A 36 3.92 -15.82 6.26
CA GLU A 36 3.02 -16.25 5.19
C GLU A 36 2.42 -15.07 4.42
N TRP A 37 2.31 -15.26 3.10
CA TRP A 37 1.75 -14.30 2.17
C TRP A 37 0.63 -14.95 1.34
N ASP A 38 -0.24 -14.10 0.81
CA ASP A 38 -1.31 -14.47 -0.13
C ASP A 38 -1.49 -13.35 -1.17
N VAL A 39 -2.62 -13.36 -1.89
CA VAL A 39 -2.97 -12.32 -2.89
C VAL A 39 -3.05 -10.91 -2.30
N GLY A 40 -3.12 -10.77 -0.98
CA GLY A 40 -3.13 -9.50 -0.29
C GLY A 40 -1.88 -8.67 -0.56
N ILE A 41 -0.74 -9.29 -0.92
CA ILE A 41 0.47 -8.55 -1.28
C ILE A 41 0.24 -7.66 -2.52
N ASP A 42 -0.54 -8.13 -3.49
CA ASP A 42 -0.84 -7.38 -4.71
C ASP A 42 -1.81 -6.22 -4.41
N ILE A 43 -2.74 -6.41 -3.47
CA ILE A 43 -3.63 -5.34 -2.98
C ILE A 43 -2.82 -4.25 -2.29
N TRP A 44 -1.85 -4.62 -1.45
CA TRP A 44 -0.96 -3.66 -0.81
C TRP A 44 -0.15 -2.88 -1.85
N THR A 45 0.50 -3.57 -2.77
CA THR A 45 1.29 -2.95 -3.84
C THR A 45 0.43 -2.00 -4.68
N LEU A 46 -0.79 -2.40 -5.04
CA LEU A 46 -1.71 -1.53 -5.78
C LEU A 46 -2.10 -0.29 -4.97
N GLY A 47 -2.39 -0.42 -3.67
CA GLY A 47 -2.74 0.72 -2.82
C GLY A 47 -1.61 1.75 -2.75
N ARG A 48 -0.36 1.27 -2.67
CA ARG A 48 0.83 2.14 -2.75
C ARG A 48 0.95 2.86 -4.08
N LEU A 49 0.76 2.14 -5.20
CA LEU A 49 0.82 2.74 -6.53
C LEU A 49 -0.28 3.78 -6.74
N ILE A 50 -1.49 3.54 -6.24
CA ILE A 50 -2.59 4.51 -6.34
C ILE A 50 -2.27 5.78 -5.54
N PHE A 51 -1.71 5.64 -4.34
CA PHE A 51 -1.23 6.79 -3.58
C PHE A 51 -0.21 7.59 -4.39
N GLU A 52 0.83 6.92 -4.89
CA GLU A 52 1.93 7.58 -5.61
C GLU A 52 1.45 8.27 -6.90
N LEU A 53 0.52 7.65 -7.63
CA LEU A 53 -0.10 8.27 -8.80
C LEU A 53 -0.97 9.48 -8.45
N ALA A 54 -1.61 9.49 -7.28
CA ALA A 54 -2.48 10.58 -6.86
C ALA A 54 -1.67 11.79 -6.34
N THR A 55 -0.55 11.55 -5.66
CA THR A 55 0.25 12.59 -4.99
C THR A 55 1.52 12.98 -5.76
N ASN A 56 1.95 12.16 -6.73
CA ASN A 56 3.29 12.21 -7.33
C ASN A 56 4.43 12.07 -6.31
N GLU A 57 4.15 11.49 -5.13
CA GLU A 57 5.12 11.25 -4.07
C GLU A 57 5.09 9.79 -3.61
N PRO A 58 6.24 9.20 -3.21
CA PRO A 58 6.24 7.85 -2.65
C PRO A 58 5.52 7.85 -1.29
N LEU A 59 4.66 6.85 -1.06
CA LEU A 59 4.00 6.68 0.25
C LEU A 59 5.00 6.48 1.39
N PHE A 60 6.08 5.73 1.13
CA PHE A 60 7.18 5.53 2.08
C PHE A 60 8.48 5.92 1.38
N PRO A 61 9.09 7.07 1.73
CA PRO A 61 10.32 7.56 1.11
C PRO A 61 11.54 6.81 1.65
N LEU A 62 11.76 5.58 1.18
CA LEU A 62 12.85 4.72 1.66
C LEU A 62 14.24 5.22 1.23
N GLY A 63 15.15 5.29 2.19
CA GLY A 63 16.59 5.32 1.92
C GLY A 63 17.07 3.98 1.39
N THR A 64 17.94 3.98 0.38
CA THR A 64 18.60 2.75 -0.11
C THR A 64 20.11 2.88 -0.21
N PHE A 65 20.63 4.11 -0.28
CA PHE A 65 22.05 4.34 -0.49
C PHE A 65 22.84 4.12 0.80
N GLY A 66 23.80 3.19 0.75
CA GLY A 66 24.69 2.90 1.88
C GLY A 66 24.05 2.11 3.02
N LEU A 67 22.84 1.58 2.84
CA LEU A 67 22.12 0.78 3.84
C LEU A 67 22.16 -0.72 3.50
N THR A 68 22.18 -1.57 4.53
CA THR A 68 21.99 -3.02 4.37
C THR A 68 20.50 -3.33 4.10
N ALA A 69 20.22 -4.54 3.63
CA ALA A 69 18.84 -4.99 3.42
C ALA A 69 18.01 -4.94 4.72
N GLU A 70 18.62 -5.29 5.84
CA GLU A 70 18.01 -5.27 7.18
C GLU A 70 17.67 -3.85 7.61
N GLN A 71 18.59 -2.89 7.40
CA GLN A 71 18.35 -1.48 7.73
C GLN A 71 17.21 -0.90 6.89
N ILE A 72 17.13 -1.26 5.60
CA ILE A 72 16.03 -0.82 4.73
C ILE A 72 14.71 -1.45 5.19
N ASP A 73 14.71 -2.74 5.56
CA ASP A 73 13.52 -3.43 6.07
C ASP A 73 13.03 -2.80 7.40
N GLU A 74 13.94 -2.43 8.31
CA GLU A 74 13.62 -1.71 9.56
C GLU A 74 13.04 -0.32 9.31
N GLU A 75 13.66 0.48 8.44
CA GLU A 75 13.15 1.80 8.03
C GLU A 75 11.76 1.68 7.41
N HIS A 76 11.55 0.66 6.57
CA HIS A 76 10.28 0.44 5.91
C HIS A 76 9.16 0.13 6.90
N LEU A 77 9.40 -0.75 7.88
CA LEU A 77 8.44 -1.04 8.93
C LEU A 77 8.15 0.19 9.81
N TYR A 78 9.18 0.98 10.12
CA TYR A 78 9.02 2.24 10.86
C TYR A 78 8.10 3.21 10.11
N LEU A 79 8.31 3.43 8.81
CA LEU A 79 7.48 4.31 7.98
C LEU A 79 6.05 3.79 7.85
N ILE A 80 5.87 2.47 7.70
CA ILE A 80 4.55 1.84 7.70
C ILE A 80 3.80 2.17 8.99
N GLY A 81 4.43 1.97 10.15
CA GLY A 81 3.83 2.31 11.44
C GLY A 81 3.55 3.82 11.56
N GLN A 82 4.49 4.67 11.18
CA GLN A 82 4.33 6.12 11.29
C GLN A 82 3.14 6.66 10.47
N VAL A 83 2.96 6.16 9.24
CA VAL A 83 1.96 6.69 8.30
C VAL A 83 0.60 6.00 8.47
N LEU A 84 0.57 4.71 8.83
CA LEU A 84 -0.64 3.89 8.81
C LEU A 84 -1.13 3.41 10.19
N ASP A 85 -0.37 3.61 11.27
CA ASP A 85 -0.79 3.13 12.59
C ASP A 85 -2.03 3.89 13.10
N LYS A 86 -3.05 3.10 13.44
CA LYS A 86 -4.34 3.55 13.99
C LYS A 86 -4.37 3.56 15.52
N ASN A 87 -3.27 3.19 16.20
CA ASN A 87 -3.17 3.20 17.66
C ASN A 87 -3.14 4.62 18.25
N ASN A 88 -2.84 5.64 17.44
CA ASN A 88 -3.23 7.01 17.72
C ASN A 88 -4.65 7.20 17.21
N GLN A 89 -5.56 7.68 18.07
CA GLN A 89 -7.04 7.66 17.95
C GLN A 89 -7.66 8.43 16.76
N THR A 90 -6.96 8.60 15.65
CA THR A 90 -7.36 9.48 14.55
C THR A 90 -7.23 8.74 13.21
N GLY A 91 -8.36 8.29 12.66
CA GLY A 91 -8.49 8.12 11.21
C GLY A 91 -8.11 9.41 10.43
N ASP A 92 -8.03 10.53 11.14
CA ASP A 92 -7.58 11.83 10.64
C ASP A 92 -6.09 11.86 10.28
N THR A 93 -5.21 11.01 10.84
CA THR A 93 -3.76 11.12 10.57
C THR A 93 -3.42 10.79 9.12
N PHE A 94 -3.92 9.67 8.60
CA PHE A 94 -3.69 9.30 7.19
C PHE A 94 -4.46 10.20 6.22
N THR A 95 -5.66 10.64 6.61
CA THR A 95 -6.44 11.59 5.82
C THR A 95 -5.72 12.93 5.71
N GLN A 96 -5.17 13.45 6.81
CA GLN A 96 -4.35 14.66 6.81
C GLN A 96 -3.09 14.48 5.97
N TYR A 97 -2.43 13.32 6.07
CA TYR A 97 -1.26 12.99 5.25
C TYR A 97 -1.55 13.07 3.75
N LEU A 98 -2.76 12.67 3.32
CA LEU A 98 -3.26 12.83 1.96
C LEU A 98 -3.61 14.29 1.64
N THR A 99 -4.31 14.99 2.54
CA THR A 99 -4.66 16.41 2.38
C THR A 99 -3.44 17.28 2.10
N ASP A 100 -2.34 17.03 2.81
CA ASP A 100 -1.11 17.81 2.68
C ASP A 100 -0.41 17.64 1.32
N ARG A 101 -0.75 16.59 0.58
CA ARG A 101 -0.07 16.18 -0.68
C ARG A 101 -0.94 16.28 -1.92
N LEU A 102 -2.26 16.24 -1.74
CA LEU A 102 -3.19 16.32 -2.85
C LEU A 102 -3.39 17.78 -3.29
N PRO A 103 -3.76 18.00 -4.56
CA PRO A 103 -4.11 19.33 -5.04
C PRO A 103 -5.23 19.98 -4.19
N ALA A 104 -5.16 21.29 -3.99
CA ALA A 104 -6.16 22.02 -3.18
C ALA A 104 -7.60 21.91 -3.74
N ASP A 105 -7.74 21.65 -5.03
CA ASP A 105 -9.01 21.44 -5.74
C ASP A 105 -9.46 19.97 -5.81
N PHE A 106 -8.77 19.05 -5.12
CA PHE A 106 -9.13 17.62 -5.10
C PHE A 106 -10.56 17.39 -4.56
N GLY A 107 -10.99 18.23 -3.61
CA GLY A 107 -12.32 18.22 -3.02
C GLY A 107 -12.46 17.28 -1.83
N ALA A 108 -13.13 17.74 -0.77
CA ALA A 108 -13.25 17.02 0.49
C ALA A 108 -13.92 15.64 0.35
N GLU A 109 -14.98 15.54 -0.47
CA GLU A 109 -15.67 14.27 -0.70
C GLU A 109 -14.77 13.25 -1.43
N ASN A 110 -14.02 13.69 -2.45
CA ASN A 110 -13.09 12.81 -3.15
C ASN A 110 -11.93 12.37 -2.24
N LEU A 111 -11.44 13.28 -1.40
CA LEU A 111 -10.41 13.01 -0.39
C LEU A 111 -10.88 11.91 0.58
N GLU A 112 -12.07 12.05 1.16
CA GLU A 112 -12.63 11.05 2.07
C GLU A 112 -12.82 9.70 1.37
N ARG A 113 -13.34 9.69 0.13
CA ARG A 113 -13.51 8.47 -0.66
C ARG A 113 -12.16 7.81 -0.97
N LEU A 114 -11.14 8.57 -1.36
CA LEU A 114 -9.79 8.07 -1.62
C LEU A 114 -9.13 7.54 -0.35
N ALA A 115 -9.21 8.29 0.75
CA ALA A 115 -8.65 7.91 2.04
C ALA A 115 -9.26 6.61 2.55
N SER A 116 -10.58 6.45 2.43
CA SER A 116 -11.29 5.22 2.77
C SER A 116 -10.86 4.04 1.88
N PHE A 117 -10.75 4.28 0.57
CA PHE A 117 -10.32 3.26 -0.40
C PHE A 117 -8.90 2.77 -0.11
N LEU A 118 -7.94 3.68 0.02
CA LEU A 118 -6.55 3.39 0.35
C LEU A 118 -6.42 2.74 1.73
N SER A 119 -7.19 3.19 2.72
CA SER A 119 -7.23 2.55 4.04
C SER A 119 -7.69 1.10 3.95
N GLY A 120 -8.64 0.78 3.07
CA GLY A 120 -9.06 -0.60 2.82
C GLY A 120 -7.95 -1.49 2.26
N MET A 121 -7.03 -0.92 1.48
CA MET A 121 -5.92 -1.65 0.83
C MET A 121 -4.68 -1.75 1.72
N LEU A 122 -4.36 -0.68 2.45
CA LEU A 122 -3.12 -0.49 3.22
C LEU A 122 -3.29 -0.93 4.68
N GLN A 123 -3.82 -2.14 4.90
CA GLN A 123 -3.85 -2.74 6.23
C GLN A 123 -2.58 -3.58 6.48
N GLU A 124 -1.94 -3.38 7.63
CA GLU A 124 -0.72 -4.12 7.99
C GLU A 124 -0.98 -5.63 8.03
N LYS A 125 -2.08 -6.03 8.69
CA LYS A 125 -2.57 -7.42 8.64
C LYS A 125 -3.24 -7.67 7.30
N ALA A 126 -2.67 -8.57 6.49
CA ALA A 126 -3.19 -8.94 5.17
C ALA A 126 -4.68 -9.34 5.19
N GLN A 127 -5.12 -10.05 6.24
CA GLN A 127 -6.51 -10.54 6.37
C GLN A 127 -7.52 -9.41 6.62
N LYS A 128 -7.07 -8.21 6.97
CA LYS A 128 -7.93 -7.03 7.13
C LYS A 128 -8.08 -6.22 5.85
N ARG A 129 -7.29 -6.52 4.80
CA ARG A 129 -7.37 -5.80 3.53
C ARG A 129 -8.67 -6.14 2.83
N MET A 130 -9.27 -5.15 2.18
CA MET A 130 -10.39 -5.38 1.27
C MET A 130 -9.95 -6.28 0.12
N SER A 131 -10.78 -7.25 -0.23
CA SER A 131 -10.63 -8.05 -1.43
C SER A 131 -10.82 -7.20 -2.69
N THR A 132 -10.31 -7.68 -3.83
CA THR A 132 -10.58 -7.04 -5.14
C THR A 132 -12.08 -6.86 -5.41
N ALA A 133 -12.90 -7.83 -4.99
CA ALA A 133 -14.34 -7.78 -5.19
C ALA A 133 -15.02 -6.65 -4.37
N GLU A 134 -14.52 -6.38 -3.16
CA GLU A 134 -14.99 -5.26 -2.33
C GLU A 134 -14.49 -3.94 -2.89
N LEU A 135 -13.22 -3.87 -3.30
CA LEU A 135 -12.62 -2.67 -3.89
C LEU A 135 -13.32 -2.26 -5.19
N LEU A 136 -13.68 -3.21 -6.06
CA LEU A 136 -14.43 -2.94 -7.29
C LEU A 136 -15.85 -2.39 -7.04
N ARG A 137 -16.38 -2.54 -5.82
CA ARG A 137 -17.68 -1.99 -5.40
C ARG A 137 -17.53 -0.72 -4.55
N HIS A 138 -16.30 -0.27 -4.30
CA HIS A 138 -16.05 0.86 -3.43
C HIS A 138 -16.51 2.19 -4.06
N PRO A 139 -17.17 3.10 -3.32
CA PRO A 139 -17.67 4.38 -3.83
C PRO A 139 -16.62 5.29 -4.47
N PHE A 140 -15.32 5.08 -4.19
CA PHE A 140 -14.24 5.84 -4.84
C PHE A 140 -14.18 5.60 -6.36
N LEU A 141 -14.54 4.40 -6.83
CA LEU A 141 -14.50 4.07 -8.27
C LEU A 141 -15.76 4.54 -9.02
N PHE A 142 -16.78 4.98 -8.29
CA PHE A 142 -18.04 5.46 -8.85
C PHE A 142 -18.17 6.95 -8.58
N ARG A 143 -18.55 7.71 -9.62
CA ARG A 143 -18.90 9.12 -9.45
C ARG A 143 -20.34 9.21 -8.96
#